data_AF-A0A2V9ZLM4-F1
#
_entry.id   AF-A0A2V9ZLM4-F1
#
_cell.length_a   1.000
_cell.length_b   1.000
_cell.length_c   1.000
_cell.angle_alpha   90.00
_cell.angle_beta   90.00
_cell.angle_gamma   90.00
#
_symmetry.space_group_name_H-M   'P 1'
#
loop_
_entity.id
_entity.type
_entity.pdbx_description
1 polymer ?
#
loop_
_entity_poly.entity_id
_entity_poly.type
_entity_poly.pdbx_seq_one_letter_code
_entity_poly.pdbx_strand_id
1 'polypeptide(L)'
;MKIITAAEMHEIDRITTEKYGIPSLTLMEKAGTAVAEFVLEHYPKAEEIGVICGKGNNGGDGFVAARKLYDSGKNVLVLLLADPKELKGDAAAMFQKLPVAAVCARNEKELEQESAMLVANADVLVDAIFGTGFRPPLTPFHTKACVLINGTRPVVSVDIPSGINADETEMKNIRKAIWAFSNG
;
A
#
# COMPACT_ATOMS: atom_id res chain seq x y z
N MET A 1 -15.72 -17.35 -11.37
CA MET A 1 -14.98 -16.19 -10.83
C MET A 1 -15.12 -15.05 -11.82
N LYS A 2 -15.82 -13.96 -11.48
CA LYS A 2 -15.87 -12.76 -12.35
C LYS A 2 -14.56 -12.00 -12.11
N ILE A 3 -13.72 -11.92 -13.13
CA ILE A 3 -12.52 -11.07 -13.10
C ILE A 3 -12.99 -9.68 -13.50
N ILE A 4 -12.93 -8.74 -12.57
CA ILE A 4 -13.25 -7.32 -12.79
C ILE A 4 -11.92 -6.64 -13.11
N THR A 5 -11.89 -5.87 -14.19
CA THR A 5 -10.69 -5.12 -14.57
C THR A 5 -10.46 -3.92 -13.66
N ALA A 6 -9.22 -3.44 -13.60
CA ALA A 6 -8.83 -2.18 -12.97
C ALA A 6 -9.78 -1.01 -13.30
N ALA A 7 -10.14 -0.86 -14.57
CA ALA A 7 -10.99 0.20 -15.07
C ALA A 7 -12.45 0.04 -14.59
N GLU A 8 -12.95 -1.19 -14.58
CA GLU A 8 -14.28 -1.49 -14.04
C GLU A 8 -14.34 -1.28 -12.52
N MET A 9 -13.28 -1.60 -11.78
CA MET A 9 -13.23 -1.36 -10.33
C MET A 9 -13.26 0.14 -10.01
N HIS A 10 -12.45 0.95 -10.70
CA HIS A 10 -12.48 2.40 -10.58
C HIS A 10 -13.85 2.99 -10.93
N GLU A 11 -14.51 2.45 -11.96
CA GLU A 11 -15.85 2.90 -12.36
C GLU A 11 -16.91 2.50 -11.32
N ILE A 12 -16.79 1.33 -10.70
CA ILE A 12 -17.66 0.90 -9.59
C ILE A 12 -17.50 1.85 -8.40
N ASP A 13 -16.27 2.19 -8.00
CA ASP A 13 -16.04 3.12 -6.88
C ASP A 13 -16.55 4.53 -7.19
N ARG A 14 -16.37 4.98 -8.44
CA ARG A 14 -16.89 6.27 -8.92
C ARG A 14 -18.42 6.30 -8.88
N ILE A 15 -19.08 5.27 -9.42
CA ILE A 15 -20.53 5.13 -9.38
C ILE A 15 -21.01 5.02 -7.92
N THR A 16 -20.29 4.30 -7.07
CA THR A 16 -20.62 4.15 -5.64
C THR A 16 -20.64 5.51 -4.93
N THR A 17 -19.66 6.35 -5.23
CA THR A 17 -19.57 7.70 -4.69
C THR A 17 -20.65 8.61 -5.27
N GLU A 18 -20.80 8.64 -6.59
CA GLU A 18 -21.69 9.59 -7.27
C GLU A 18 -23.18 9.23 -7.16
N LYS A 19 -23.51 7.93 -7.23
CA LYS A 19 -24.90 7.44 -7.27
C LYS A 19 -25.44 7.09 -5.89
N TYR A 20 -24.60 6.56 -5.00
CA TYR A 20 -25.01 6.14 -3.66
C TYR A 20 -24.52 7.07 -2.56
N GLY A 21 -23.76 8.12 -2.90
CA GLY A 21 -23.34 9.17 -1.97
C GLY A 21 -22.35 8.69 -0.90
N ILE A 22 -21.71 7.53 -1.10
CA ILE A 22 -20.72 7.01 -0.14
C ILE A 22 -19.42 7.78 -0.35
N PRO A 23 -18.87 8.46 0.67
CA PRO A 23 -17.64 9.21 0.51
C PRO A 23 -16.47 8.29 0.13
N SER A 24 -15.61 8.74 -0.80
CA SER A 24 -14.40 7.98 -1.21
C SER A 24 -13.47 7.67 -0.03
N LEU A 25 -13.37 8.58 0.94
CA LEU A 25 -12.70 8.36 2.23
C LEU A 25 -13.24 7.14 3.00
N THR A 26 -14.54 6.87 2.92
CA THR A 26 -15.17 5.71 3.56
C THR A 26 -14.78 4.41 2.85
N LEU A 27 -14.66 4.43 1.52
CA LEU A 27 -14.20 3.27 0.75
C LEU A 27 -12.73 2.95 1.08
N MET A 28 -11.87 3.98 1.09
CA MET A 28 -10.45 3.86 1.49
C MET A 28 -10.29 3.35 2.94
N GLU A 29 -11.10 3.87 3.87
CA GLU A 29 -11.10 3.40 5.26
C GLU A 29 -11.44 1.90 5.37
N LYS A 30 -12.41 1.43 4.57
CA LYS A 30 -12.76 0.00 4.52
C LYS A 30 -11.63 -0.83 3.90
N ALA A 31 -11.10 -0.39 2.76
CA ALA A 31 -10.07 -1.12 2.02
C ALA A 31 -8.80 -1.29 2.87
N GLY A 32 -8.27 -0.22 3.44
CA GLY A 32 -7.11 -0.31 4.32
C GLY A 32 -7.36 -1.09 5.62
N THR A 33 -8.59 -1.06 6.16
CA THR A 33 -8.95 -1.91 7.31
C THR A 33 -8.87 -3.39 6.97
N ALA A 34 -9.41 -3.80 5.81
CA ALA A 34 -9.34 -5.19 5.35
C ALA A 34 -7.89 -5.67 5.15
N VAL A 35 -7.00 -4.79 4.65
CA VAL A 35 -5.56 -5.09 4.56
C VAL A 35 -4.96 -5.34 5.94
N ALA A 36 -5.25 -4.49 6.92
CA ALA A 36 -4.76 -4.66 8.28
C ALA A 36 -5.27 -5.96 8.93
N GLU A 37 -6.57 -6.26 8.80
CA GLU A 37 -7.19 -7.48 9.31
C GLU A 37 -6.52 -8.73 8.74
N PHE A 38 -6.28 -8.76 7.42
CA PHE A 38 -5.58 -9.88 6.80
C PHE A 38 -4.17 -10.06 7.35
N VAL A 39 -3.41 -8.97 7.52
CA VAL A 39 -2.04 -9.03 8.07
C VAL A 39 -2.07 -9.60 9.48
N LEU A 40 -3.01 -9.14 10.33
CA LEU A 40 -3.16 -9.63 11.70
C LEU A 40 -3.56 -11.11 11.75
N GLU A 41 -4.44 -11.55 10.84
CA GLU A 41 -4.91 -12.93 10.77
C GLU A 41 -3.80 -13.89 10.27
N HIS A 42 -3.09 -13.51 9.21
CA HIS A 42 -2.15 -14.40 8.52
C HIS A 42 -0.72 -14.33 9.05
N TYR A 43 -0.37 -13.22 9.71
CA TYR A 43 0.95 -13.00 10.29
C TYR A 43 0.84 -12.56 11.75
N PRO A 44 0.16 -13.34 12.63
CA PRO A 44 -0.10 -12.93 14.01
C PRO A 44 1.18 -12.75 14.83
N LYS A 45 2.26 -13.45 14.44
CA LYS A 45 3.58 -13.41 15.08
C LYS A 45 4.48 -12.25 14.61
N ALA A 46 4.09 -11.50 13.57
CA ALA A 46 4.86 -10.33 13.16
C ALA A 46 4.79 -9.27 14.26
N GLU A 47 5.93 -8.80 14.75
CA GLU A 47 6.01 -7.75 15.76
C GLU A 47 6.18 -6.39 15.08
N GLU A 48 7.04 -6.34 14.07
CA GLU A 48 7.32 -5.15 13.26
C GLU A 48 6.72 -5.28 11.85
N ILE A 49 5.94 -4.28 11.44
CA ILE A 49 5.29 -4.24 10.13
C ILE A 49 5.71 -2.98 9.39
N GLY A 50 6.33 -3.18 8.22
CA GLY A 50 6.72 -2.09 7.32
C GLY A 50 5.63 -1.82 6.30
N VAL A 51 5.13 -0.59 6.23
CA VAL A 51 4.12 -0.18 5.24
C VAL A 51 4.75 0.80 4.26
N ILE A 52 4.86 0.39 2.99
CA ILE A 52 5.48 1.19 1.94
C ILE A 52 4.39 1.79 1.06
N CYS A 53 4.22 3.11 1.15
CA CYS A 53 3.15 3.84 0.49
C CYS A 53 3.65 4.67 -0.69
N GLY A 54 2.92 4.61 -1.79
CA GLY A 54 2.99 5.62 -2.85
C GLY A 54 2.20 6.88 -2.48
N LYS A 55 2.14 7.85 -3.41
CA LYS A 55 1.39 9.10 -3.20
C LYS A 55 -0.09 9.07 -3.60
N GLY A 56 -0.51 8.00 -4.28
CA GLY A 56 -1.88 7.84 -4.79
C GLY A 56 -2.82 7.16 -3.80
N ASN A 57 -4.02 6.80 -4.27
CA ASN A 57 -5.05 6.17 -3.44
C ASN A 57 -4.57 4.86 -2.80
N ASN A 58 -3.76 4.05 -3.51
CA ASN A 58 -3.19 2.83 -2.93
C ASN A 58 -2.34 3.12 -1.69
N GLY A 59 -1.57 4.22 -1.71
CA GLY A 59 -0.84 4.68 -0.53
C GLY A 59 -1.77 5.17 0.58
N GLY A 60 -2.91 5.75 0.23
CA GLY A 60 -4.00 6.07 1.15
C GLY A 60 -4.55 4.85 1.89
N ASP A 61 -4.83 3.76 1.18
CA ASP A 61 -5.22 2.48 1.77
C ASP A 61 -4.11 1.94 2.69
N GLY A 62 -2.85 2.08 2.27
CA GLY A 62 -1.67 1.79 3.10
C GLY A 62 -1.62 2.61 4.39
N PHE A 63 -1.93 3.91 4.36
CA PHE A 63 -1.97 4.74 5.57
C PHE A 63 -3.08 4.32 6.53
N VAL A 64 -4.23 3.93 6.01
CA VAL A 64 -5.31 3.35 6.82
C VAL A 64 -4.83 2.03 7.45
N ALA A 65 -4.24 1.14 6.66
CA ALA A 65 -3.71 -0.13 7.15
C ALA A 65 -2.67 0.09 8.27
N ALA A 66 -1.71 0.99 8.06
CA ALA A 66 -0.71 1.35 9.05
C ALA A 66 -1.33 1.80 10.37
N ARG A 67 -2.32 2.69 10.32
CA ARG A 67 -3.04 3.15 11.51
C ARG A 67 -3.76 2.01 12.23
N LYS A 68 -4.48 1.14 11.50
CA LYS A 68 -5.22 0.03 12.10
C LYS A 68 -4.31 -1.02 12.74
N LEU A 69 -3.16 -1.29 12.13
CA LEU A 69 -2.14 -2.17 12.68
C LEU A 69 -1.53 -1.59 13.96
N TYR A 70 -1.27 -0.28 13.97
CA TYR A 70 -0.82 0.43 15.17
C TYR A 70 -1.88 0.39 16.28
N ASP A 71 -3.14 0.68 15.96
CA ASP A 71 -4.26 0.63 16.91
C ASP A 71 -4.46 -0.79 17.50
N SER A 72 -4.00 -1.82 16.78
CA SER A 72 -4.01 -3.22 17.22
C SER A 72 -2.76 -3.62 18.05
N GLY A 73 -1.89 -2.68 18.37
CA GLY A 73 -0.71 -2.88 19.21
C GLY A 73 0.54 -3.41 18.50
N LYS A 74 0.59 -3.38 17.16
CA LYS A 74 1.80 -3.75 16.39
C LYS A 74 2.80 -2.59 16.34
N ASN A 75 4.08 -2.90 16.21
CA ASN A 75 5.08 -1.89 15.88
C ASN A 75 5.02 -1.61 14.37
N VAL A 76 4.66 -0.39 13.98
CA VAL A 76 4.41 -0.04 12.58
C VAL A 76 5.40 1.02 12.12
N LEU A 77 6.10 0.72 11.04
CA LEU A 77 7.01 1.62 10.36
C LEU A 77 6.43 2.00 9.00
N VAL A 78 6.41 3.29 8.66
CA VAL A 78 5.84 3.78 7.40
C VAL A 78 6.94 4.40 6.54
N LEU A 79 7.02 3.99 5.28
CA LEU A 79 7.88 4.58 4.26
C LEU A 79 7.01 5.18 3.16
N LEU A 80 7.04 6.50 3.01
CA LEU A 80 6.40 7.23 1.91
C LEU A 80 7.40 7.48 0.78
N LEU A 81 7.07 7.02 -0.42
CA LEU A 81 7.87 7.18 -1.64
C LEU A 81 7.53 8.48 -2.40
N ALA A 82 7.40 9.59 -1.66
CA ALA A 82 7.12 10.92 -2.19
C ALA A 82 7.43 12.01 -1.14
N ASP A 83 7.42 13.27 -1.55
CA ASP A 83 7.27 14.36 -0.59
C ASP A 83 5.82 14.38 -0.05
N PRO A 84 5.59 14.46 1.28
CA PRO A 84 4.25 14.59 1.84
C PRO A 84 3.40 15.71 1.22
N LYS A 85 4.03 16.78 0.72
CA LYS A 85 3.34 17.90 0.03
C LYS A 85 2.76 17.51 -1.32
N GLU A 86 3.20 16.40 -1.91
CA GLU A 86 2.64 15.86 -3.14
C GLU A 86 1.37 15.05 -2.92
N LEU A 87 1.07 14.68 -1.68
CA LEU A 87 -0.17 13.98 -1.33
C LEU A 87 -1.37 14.90 -1.57
N LYS A 88 -2.42 14.33 -2.14
CA LYS A 88 -3.67 15.04 -2.45
C LYS A 88 -4.87 14.17 -2.10
N GLY A 89 -6.04 14.81 -2.00
CA GLY A 89 -7.31 14.13 -1.78
C GLY A 89 -7.27 13.18 -0.59
N ASP A 90 -7.80 11.98 -0.79
CA ASP A 90 -7.98 10.99 0.27
C ASP A 90 -6.65 10.50 0.85
N ALA A 91 -5.62 10.32 0.03
CA ALA A 91 -4.30 9.91 0.51
C ALA A 91 -3.70 10.94 1.47
N ALA A 92 -3.85 12.25 1.19
CA ALA A 92 -3.43 13.30 2.11
C ALA A 92 -4.23 13.29 3.42
N ALA A 93 -5.54 13.10 3.33
CA ALA A 93 -6.42 13.03 4.49
C ALA A 93 -6.09 11.83 5.40
N MET A 94 -5.71 10.68 4.83
CA MET A 94 -5.32 9.50 5.60
C MET A 94 -3.90 9.60 6.16
N PHE A 95 -2.97 10.21 5.42
CA PHE A 95 -1.62 10.49 5.93
C PHE A 95 -1.65 11.36 7.19
N GLN A 96 -2.52 12.38 7.23
CA GLN A 96 -2.68 13.24 8.41
C GLN A 96 -3.18 12.50 9.67
N LYS A 97 -3.79 11.33 9.51
CA LYS A 97 -4.28 10.50 10.62
C LYS A 97 -3.26 9.48 11.11
N LEU A 98 -2.07 9.41 10.50
CA LEU A 98 -1.06 8.45 10.91
C LEU A 98 -0.65 8.69 12.37
N PRO A 99 -0.62 7.65 13.20
CA PRO A 99 -0.19 7.75 14.59
C PRO A 99 1.35 7.77 14.73
N VAL A 100 2.07 7.53 13.64
CA VAL A 100 3.54 7.43 13.58
C VAL A 100 4.11 8.37 12.53
N ALA A 101 5.34 8.83 12.74
CA ALA A 101 6.05 9.60 11.73
C ALA A 101 6.45 8.69 10.56
N ALA A 102 6.15 9.12 9.33
CA ALA A 102 6.60 8.41 8.13
C ALA A 102 8.04 8.80 7.77
N VAL A 103 8.86 7.81 7.46
CA VAL A 103 10.10 8.00 6.71
C VAL A 103 9.73 8.42 5.29
N CYS A 104 10.35 9.46 4.75
CA CYS A 104 10.08 9.93 3.40
C CYS A 104 11.30 9.72 2.52
N ALA A 105 11.13 9.03 1.39
CA ALA A 105 12.14 8.90 0.35
C ALA A 105 11.64 9.54 -0.95
N ARG A 106 12.44 10.46 -1.49
CA ARG A 106 12.13 11.24 -2.70
C ARG A 106 13.02 10.88 -3.88
N ASN A 107 14.07 10.10 -3.62
CA ASN A 107 15.04 9.68 -4.62
C ASN A 107 15.75 8.39 -4.17
N GLU A 108 16.56 7.84 -5.08
CA GLU A 108 17.24 6.54 -4.90
C GLU A 108 18.26 6.50 -3.77
N LYS A 109 18.85 7.64 -3.38
CA LYS A 109 19.81 7.72 -2.28
C LYS A 109 19.09 7.66 -0.93
N GLU A 110 17.91 8.24 -0.86
CA GLU A 110 17.09 8.22 0.37
C GLU A 110 16.56 6.81 0.67
N LEU A 111 16.37 5.97 -0.34
CA LEU A 111 16.04 4.55 -0.15
C LEU A 111 17.18 3.74 0.47
N GLU A 112 18.42 4.20 0.36
CA GLU A 112 19.60 3.52 0.93
C GLU A 112 19.89 3.99 2.36
N GLN A 113 19.16 4.99 2.87
CA GLN A 113 19.33 5.46 4.23
C GLN A 113 18.84 4.40 5.23
N GLU A 114 19.47 4.37 6.40
CA GLU A 114 19.17 3.43 7.48
C GLU A 114 17.69 3.45 7.86
N SER A 115 17.06 4.62 7.87
CA SER A 115 15.63 4.77 8.15
C SER A 115 14.73 4.04 7.15
N ALA A 116 15.01 4.15 5.85
CA ALA A 116 14.25 3.44 4.81
C ALA A 116 14.54 1.94 4.84
N MET A 117 15.79 1.56 5.08
CA MET A 117 16.20 0.16 5.23
C MET A 117 15.57 -0.50 6.45
N LEU A 118 15.39 0.24 7.56
CA LEU A 118 14.70 -0.25 8.76
C LEU A 118 13.25 -0.62 8.43
N VAL A 119 12.51 0.26 7.75
CA VAL A 119 11.14 -0.06 7.31
C VAL A 119 11.11 -1.29 6.41
N ALA A 120 12.04 -1.35 5.45
CA ALA A 120 12.12 -2.49 4.55
C ALA A 120 12.42 -3.79 5.31
N ASN A 121 13.19 -3.77 6.40
CA ASN A 121 13.63 -4.96 7.13
C ASN A 121 12.62 -5.53 8.14
N ALA A 122 11.42 -4.95 8.26
CA ALA A 122 10.36 -5.43 9.12
C ALA A 122 9.98 -6.90 8.86
N ASP A 123 9.30 -7.55 9.82
CA ASP A 123 8.92 -8.97 9.73
C ASP A 123 7.99 -9.25 8.54
N VAL A 124 7.08 -8.30 8.28
CA VAL A 124 6.11 -8.35 7.17
C VAL A 124 6.05 -6.98 6.53
N LEU A 125 5.96 -6.96 5.20
CA LEU A 125 5.74 -5.73 4.44
C LEU A 125 4.33 -5.64 3.89
N VAL A 126 3.78 -4.44 3.93
CA VAL A 126 2.60 -4.04 3.16
C VAL A 126 3.06 -3.18 1.99
N ASP A 127 2.86 -3.70 0.79
CA ASP A 127 3.14 -3.02 -0.47
C ASP A 127 1.90 -2.24 -0.91
N ALA A 128 1.92 -0.94 -0.61
CA ALA A 128 0.90 0.03 -0.96
C ALA A 128 1.44 1.09 -1.94
N ILE A 129 2.40 0.70 -2.80
CA ILE A 129 3.07 1.63 -3.71
C ILE A 129 2.17 1.98 -4.90
N PHE A 130 1.73 0.96 -5.64
CA PHE A 130 0.93 1.11 -6.84
C PHE A 130 -0.30 0.20 -6.82
N GLY A 131 -1.45 0.79 -7.14
CA GLY A 131 -2.68 0.04 -7.41
C GLY A 131 -2.96 -0.03 -8.91
N THR A 132 -4.14 -0.53 -9.25
CA THR A 132 -4.74 -0.65 -10.59
C THR A 132 -4.71 0.62 -11.45
N GLY A 133 -4.65 1.80 -10.82
CA GLY A 133 -4.49 3.08 -11.50
C GLY A 133 -3.09 3.34 -12.08
N PHE A 134 -2.08 2.53 -11.72
CA PHE A 134 -0.72 2.70 -12.21
C PHE A 134 -0.62 2.45 -13.72
N ARG A 135 0.31 3.18 -14.36
CA ARG A 135 0.62 3.06 -15.80
C ARG A 135 2.14 2.93 -15.94
N PRO A 136 2.64 1.80 -16.45
CA PRO A 136 4.07 1.62 -16.76
C PRO A 136 4.59 2.70 -17.73
N PRO A 137 5.91 2.93 -17.79
CA PRO A 137 6.96 2.22 -17.05
C PRO A 137 7.18 2.74 -15.63
N LEU A 138 7.80 1.91 -14.78
CA LEU A 138 8.36 2.37 -13.51
C LEU A 138 9.51 3.36 -13.75
N THR A 139 9.58 4.41 -12.94
CA THR A 139 10.78 5.27 -12.92
C THR A 139 11.93 4.54 -12.20
N PRO A 140 13.20 4.92 -12.43
CA PRO A 140 14.34 4.29 -11.74
C PRO A 140 14.20 4.27 -10.21
N PHE A 141 13.70 5.37 -9.63
CA PHE A 141 13.37 5.46 -8.21
C PHE A 141 12.36 4.40 -7.75
N HIS A 142 11.23 4.26 -8.45
CA HIS A 142 10.20 3.28 -8.08
C HIS A 142 10.64 1.85 -8.37
N THR A 143 11.42 1.61 -9.42
CA THR A 143 12.07 0.31 -9.67
C THR A 143 12.93 -0.08 -8.49
N LYS A 144 13.78 0.84 -8.00
CA LYS A 144 14.62 0.60 -6.83
C LYS A 144 13.81 0.35 -5.57
N ALA A 145 12.71 1.07 -5.35
CA ALA A 145 11.81 0.81 -4.23
C ALA A 145 11.15 -0.58 -4.32
N CYS A 146 10.72 -1.02 -5.51
CA CYS A 146 10.18 -2.36 -5.71
C CYS A 146 11.23 -3.44 -5.46
N VAL A 147 12.49 -3.19 -5.84
CA VAL A 147 13.62 -4.08 -5.52
C VAL A 147 13.90 -4.13 -4.01
N LEU A 148 13.83 -2.98 -3.32
CA LEU A 148 14.05 -2.91 -1.86
C LEU A 148 13.08 -3.80 -1.06
N ILE A 149 11.82 -3.87 -1.49
CA ILE A 149 10.81 -4.71 -0.84
C ILE A 149 10.83 -6.17 -1.33
N ASN A 150 11.56 -6.46 -2.43
CA ASN A 150 11.77 -7.81 -2.94
C ASN A 150 12.82 -8.55 -2.10
N GLY A 151 12.38 -9.07 -0.96
CA GLY A 151 13.20 -9.89 -0.05
C GLY A 151 12.64 -11.29 0.17
N THR A 152 13.15 -11.95 1.20
CA THR A 152 12.68 -13.26 1.69
C THR A 152 11.49 -13.15 2.65
N ARG A 153 11.22 -11.94 3.15
CA ARG A 153 10.11 -11.65 4.05
C ARG A 153 8.76 -11.68 3.31
N PRO A 154 7.66 -12.02 4.00
CA PRO A 154 6.33 -11.92 3.42
C PRO A 154 5.99 -10.49 2.98
N VAL A 155 5.40 -10.37 1.78
CA VAL A 155 4.88 -9.11 1.25
C VAL A 155 3.39 -9.27 0.96
N VAL A 156 2.61 -8.39 1.56
CA VAL A 156 1.17 -8.25 1.38
C VAL A 156 0.93 -7.05 0.50
N SER A 157 0.50 -7.27 -0.74
CA SER A 157 0.25 -6.15 -1.67
C SER A 157 -1.19 -5.67 -1.57
N VAL A 158 -1.37 -4.36 -1.49
CA VAL A 158 -2.67 -3.70 -1.60
C VAL A 158 -3.03 -3.57 -3.07
N ASP A 159 -4.18 -4.11 -3.44
CA ASP A 159 -4.71 -4.14 -4.81
C ASP A 159 -3.89 -5.05 -5.74
N ILE A 160 -2.73 -4.58 -6.22
CA ILE A 160 -1.82 -5.34 -7.08
C ILE A 160 -0.39 -5.29 -6.55
N PRO A 161 0.44 -6.33 -6.77
CA PRO A 161 1.84 -6.24 -6.39
C PRO A 161 2.60 -5.24 -7.26
N SER A 162 3.21 -4.26 -6.60
CA SER A 162 3.97 -3.20 -7.25
C SER A 162 5.21 -3.77 -7.93
N GLY A 163 5.44 -3.36 -9.18
CA GLY A 163 6.55 -3.84 -9.99
C GLY A 163 6.31 -5.15 -10.73
N ILE A 164 5.08 -5.68 -10.73
CA ILE A 164 4.65 -6.62 -11.77
C ILE A 164 4.41 -5.82 -13.05
N ASN A 165 5.26 -6.01 -14.06
CA ASN A 165 4.82 -5.81 -15.43
C ASN A 165 3.66 -6.80 -15.65
N ALA A 166 2.51 -6.35 -16.13
CA ALA A 166 1.36 -7.21 -16.40
C ALA A 166 1.71 -8.43 -17.31
N ASP A 167 2.87 -8.38 -17.96
CA ASP A 167 3.42 -9.39 -18.87
C ASP A 167 4.65 -10.18 -18.32
N GLU A 168 5.18 -9.90 -17.13
CA GLU A 168 6.34 -10.66 -16.58
C GLU A 168 5.91 -11.77 -15.61
N THR A 169 5.93 -13.00 -16.13
CA THR A 169 5.48 -14.23 -15.46
C THR A 169 6.51 -14.90 -14.52
N GLU A 170 7.59 -14.23 -14.11
CA GLU A 170 8.57 -14.84 -13.18
C GLU A 170 8.49 -14.25 -11.76
N MET A 171 7.47 -14.66 -11.00
CA MET A 171 7.45 -14.47 -9.56
C MET A 171 8.11 -15.67 -8.85
N LYS A 172 9.33 -15.48 -8.33
CA LYS A 172 10.01 -16.49 -7.50
C LYS A 172 9.69 -16.43 -6.01
N ASN A 173 8.95 -15.43 -5.53
CA ASN A 173 8.65 -15.25 -4.10
C ASN A 173 7.15 -15.12 -3.84
N ILE A 174 6.69 -15.67 -2.71
CA ILE A 174 5.28 -15.72 -2.28
C ILE A 174 4.80 -14.30 -1.94
N ARG A 175 4.41 -13.53 -2.97
CA ARG A 175 3.61 -12.31 -2.79
C ARG A 175 2.14 -12.71 -2.73
N LYS A 176 1.45 -12.37 -1.65
CA LYS A 176 -0.01 -12.48 -1.58
C LYS A 176 -0.58 -11.09 -1.84
N ALA A 177 -1.25 -10.92 -2.98
CA ALA A 177 -2.04 -9.72 -3.23
C ALA A 177 -3.37 -9.83 -2.48
N ILE A 178 -3.69 -8.82 -1.69
CA ILE A 178 -5.03 -8.64 -1.15
C ILE A 178 -5.75 -7.66 -2.05
N TRP A 179 -6.81 -8.15 -2.68
CA TRP A 179 -7.81 -7.32 -3.29
C TRP A 179 -8.73 -6.85 -2.17
N ALA A 180 -8.51 -5.63 -1.66
CA ALA A 180 -9.38 -5.03 -0.68
C ALA A 180 -10.63 -4.51 -1.40
N PHE A 181 -11.65 -5.37 -1.52
CA PHE A 181 -12.90 -5.02 -2.17
C PHE A 181 -13.65 -3.97 -1.34
N SER A 182 -14.09 -2.90 -1.99
CA SER A 182 -15.03 -1.91 -1.43
C SER A 182 -16.49 -2.41 -1.43
N ASN A 183 -16.73 -3.69 -1.72
CA ASN A 183 -18.09 -4.24 -1.84
C ASN A 183 -18.72 -4.47 -0.47
N GLY A 184 -19.95 -3.97 -0.32
CA GLY A 184 -20.84 -4.29 0.80
C GLY A 184 -21.33 -5.73 0.78
#